data_AF-Q9C481-F1
#
_entry.id   AF-Q9C481-F1
#
_cell.length_a   1.000
_cell.length_b   1.000
_cell.length_c   1.000
_cell.angle_alpha   90.00
_cell.angle_beta   90.00
_cell.angle_gamma   90.00
#
_symmetry.space_group_name_H-M   'P 1'
#
loop_
_entity.id
_entity.type
_entity.pdbx_description
1 polymer ?
#
loop_
_entity_poly.entity_id
_entity_poly.type
_entity_poly.pdbx_seq_one_letter_code
_entity_poly.pdbx_strand_id
1 'polypeptide(L)'
;YCKLEGVDGEFKVNDKVKELCGGGDKTKQEKKCQELKDKVKKELGTFNDELDASVDDVKDEECKNYEKKCILLEETGGHDVKEKCVELREKCYELKRKKVAEELLLRALGGDVKNGKCKGKMETVCPVLSRESDELMFFCLDSDGTCQELKKKSEEVCKSLQTKLD
;
A
#
# COMPACT_ATOMS: atom_id res chain seq x y z
N TYR A 1 18.45 31.59 2.98
CA TYR A 1 19.45 30.99 3.86
C TYR A 1 20.26 29.87 3.21
N CYS A 2 19.73 28.68 2.88
CA CYS A 2 20.52 27.68 2.11
C CYS A 2 20.80 28.07 0.63
N LYS A 3 20.15 29.14 0.15
CA LYS A 3 20.27 29.89 -1.13
C LYS A 3 19.17 30.97 -1.22
N LEU A 4 18.14 30.85 -0.38
CA LEU A 4 16.97 31.75 -0.30
C LEU A 4 17.19 33.07 0.48
N GLU A 5 18.44 33.46 0.75
CA GLU A 5 18.72 34.67 1.55
C GLU A 5 18.27 35.93 0.80
N GLY A 6 18.54 35.97 -0.51
CA GLY A 6 18.21 37.10 -1.37
C GLY A 6 16.71 37.35 -1.57
N VAL A 7 15.85 36.39 -1.22
CA VAL A 7 14.38 36.47 -1.39
C VAL A 7 13.62 36.59 -0.07
N ASP A 8 14.30 36.52 1.07
CA ASP A 8 13.64 36.57 2.38
C ASP A 8 12.99 37.92 2.68
N GLY A 9 13.56 39.02 2.19
CA GLY A 9 12.99 40.36 2.32
C GLY A 9 11.66 40.54 1.57
N GLU A 10 11.49 39.88 0.42
CA GLU A 10 10.27 39.95 -0.40
C GLU A 10 9.22 38.93 0.03
N PHE A 11 9.63 37.69 0.30
CA PHE A 11 8.70 36.57 0.48
C PHE A 11 8.49 36.16 1.94
N LYS A 12 9.23 36.75 2.90
CA LYS A 12 9.20 36.40 4.33
C LYS A 12 9.27 34.89 4.53
N VAL A 13 10.45 34.31 4.32
CA VAL A 13 10.67 32.86 4.43
C VAL A 13 10.22 32.39 5.82
N ASN A 14 9.57 31.23 5.86
CA ASN A 14 9.07 30.64 7.09
C ASN A 14 10.20 30.38 8.09
N ASP A 15 9.97 30.69 9.38
CA ASP A 15 11.00 30.55 10.43
C ASP A 15 11.52 29.13 10.59
N LYS A 16 10.68 28.11 10.38
CA LYS A 16 11.14 26.70 10.39
C LYS A 16 12.11 26.41 9.26
N VAL A 17 11.91 27.01 8.09
CA VAL A 17 12.83 26.88 6.94
C VAL A 17 14.13 27.61 7.22
N LYS A 18 14.07 28.80 7.83
CA LYS A 18 15.27 29.54 8.27
C LYS A 18 16.07 28.71 9.26
N GLU A 19 15.38 28.15 10.25
CA GLU A 19 15.97 27.28 11.24
C GLU A 19 16.63 26.06 10.58
N LEU A 20 15.92 25.31 9.74
CA LEU A 20 16.48 24.16 9.02
C LEU A 20 17.72 24.51 8.20
N CYS A 21 17.76 25.72 7.64
CA CYS A 21 18.90 26.27 6.91
C CYS A 21 19.97 26.95 7.79
N GLY A 22 19.97 26.72 9.10
CA GLY A 22 20.99 27.25 10.01
C GLY A 22 20.93 28.76 10.23
N GLY A 23 19.88 29.44 9.78
CA GLY A 23 19.74 30.90 9.91
C GLY A 23 20.86 31.70 9.23
N GLY A 24 21.54 31.13 8.24
CA GLY A 24 22.63 31.76 7.46
C GLY A 24 24.02 31.54 7.96
N ASP A 25 24.13 30.87 9.10
CA ASP A 25 25.37 30.33 9.57
C ASP A 25 25.67 29.04 8.81
N LYS A 26 26.70 29.07 7.95
CA LYS A 26 27.14 27.92 7.15
C LYS A 26 27.51 26.72 8.02
N THR A 27 28.15 26.93 9.16
CA THR A 27 28.57 25.83 10.06
C THR A 27 27.35 25.18 10.70
N LYS A 28 26.36 25.97 11.14
CA LYS A 28 25.09 25.41 11.63
C LYS A 28 24.32 24.69 10.53
N GLN A 29 24.33 25.23 9.31
CA GLN A 29 23.71 24.60 8.15
C GLN A 29 24.35 23.24 7.85
N GLU A 30 25.68 23.17 7.77
CA GLU A 30 26.43 21.92 7.54
C GLU A 30 26.13 20.88 8.62
N LYS A 31 26.12 21.29 9.90
CA LYS A 31 25.76 20.40 11.01
C LYS A 31 24.35 19.85 10.86
N LYS A 32 23.36 20.69 10.51
CA LYS A 32 21.97 20.26 10.28
C LYS A 32 21.84 19.32 9.09
N CYS A 33 22.54 19.60 7.99
CA CYS A 33 22.58 18.70 6.84
C CYS A 33 23.16 17.33 7.21
N GLN A 34 24.25 17.31 7.98
CA GLN A 34 24.86 16.06 8.43
C GLN A 34 23.94 15.27 9.37
N GLU A 35 23.33 15.92 10.37
CA GLU A 35 22.35 15.28 11.25
C GLU A 35 21.14 14.73 10.48
N LEU A 36 20.64 15.47 9.49
CA LEU A 36 19.54 15.02 8.64
C LEU A 36 19.96 13.82 7.78
N LYS A 37 21.16 13.86 7.20
CA LYS A 37 21.72 12.78 6.39
C LYS A 37 21.87 11.50 7.22
N ASP A 38 22.33 11.62 8.45
CA ASP A 38 22.51 10.47 9.35
C ASP A 38 21.16 9.87 9.76
N LYS A 39 20.14 10.71 10.01
CA LYS A 39 18.76 10.25 10.22
C LYS A 39 18.20 9.53 9.01
N VAL A 40 18.33 10.11 7.81
CA VAL A 40 17.86 9.48 6.55
C VAL A 40 18.56 8.15 6.32
N LYS A 41 19.87 8.05 6.52
CA LYS A 41 20.60 6.79 6.41
C LYS A 41 20.09 5.73 7.39
N LYS A 42 19.80 6.12 8.62
CA LYS A 42 19.25 5.19 9.64
C LYS A 42 17.88 4.68 9.23
N GLU A 43 16.97 5.59 8.87
CA GLU A 43 15.62 5.24 8.39
C GLU A 43 15.68 4.35 7.14
N LEU A 44 16.59 4.67 6.21
CA LEU A 44 16.81 3.87 5.01
C LEU A 44 17.30 2.46 5.32
N GLY A 45 18.25 2.31 6.26
CA GLY A 45 18.74 1.00 6.70
C GLY A 45 17.62 0.16 7.30
N THR A 46 16.87 0.73 8.25
CA THR A 46 15.70 0.05 8.84
C THR A 46 14.65 -0.30 7.80
N PHE A 47 14.39 0.59 6.85
CA PHE A 47 13.42 0.33 5.79
C PHE A 47 13.87 -0.79 4.84
N ASN A 48 15.17 -0.87 4.52
CA ASN A 48 15.67 -1.95 3.68
C ASN A 48 15.49 -3.31 4.37
N ASP A 49 15.80 -3.40 5.66
CA ASP A 49 15.57 -4.61 6.47
C ASP A 49 14.07 -5.00 6.50
N GLU A 50 13.18 -4.01 6.61
CA GLU A 50 11.73 -4.23 6.53
C GLU A 50 11.29 -4.74 5.16
N LEU A 51 11.85 -4.20 4.06
CA LEU A 51 11.53 -4.66 2.71
C LEU A 51 11.97 -6.12 2.51
N ASP A 52 13.18 -6.47 2.93
CA ASP A 52 13.69 -7.84 2.87
C ASP A 52 12.81 -8.84 3.61
N ALA A 53 12.22 -8.43 4.73
CA ALA A 53 11.34 -9.28 5.52
C ALA A 53 9.90 -9.37 4.98
N SER A 54 9.44 -8.39 4.20
CA SER A 54 8.01 -8.19 3.94
C SER A 54 7.58 -8.21 2.49
N VAL A 55 8.50 -8.18 1.53
CA VAL A 55 8.14 -8.19 0.10
C VAL A 55 7.29 -9.41 -0.24
N ASP A 56 7.52 -10.58 0.35
CA ASP A 56 6.77 -11.80 0.01
C ASP A 56 5.40 -11.96 0.69
N ASP A 57 5.21 -11.39 1.89
CA ASP A 57 4.02 -11.60 2.72
C ASP A 57 3.25 -10.30 3.03
N VAL A 58 3.40 -9.28 2.18
CA VAL A 58 2.79 -7.96 2.41
C VAL A 58 1.26 -8.07 2.51
N LYS A 59 0.69 -7.40 3.53
CA LYS A 59 -0.76 -7.28 3.70
C LYS A 59 -1.28 -5.97 3.13
N ASP A 60 -2.51 -5.97 2.63
CA ASP A 60 -3.20 -4.77 2.11
C ASP A 60 -3.20 -3.61 3.13
N GLU A 61 -3.31 -3.92 4.42
CA GLU A 61 -3.28 -2.93 5.51
C GLU A 61 -1.93 -2.22 5.65
N GLU A 62 -0.84 -2.89 5.29
CA GLU A 62 0.53 -2.41 5.43
C GLU A 62 1.00 -1.65 4.18
N CYS A 63 0.40 -1.94 3.03
CA CYS A 63 0.71 -1.33 1.74
C CYS A 63 0.81 0.20 1.80
N LYS A 64 -0.13 0.86 2.48
CA LYS A 64 -0.13 2.33 2.58
C LYS A 64 1.10 2.89 3.31
N ASN A 65 1.63 2.15 4.29
CA ASN A 65 2.82 2.59 5.04
C ASN A 65 4.08 2.36 4.19
N TYR A 66 4.18 1.19 3.57
CA TYR A 66 5.24 0.82 2.66
C TYR A 66 5.34 1.75 1.43
N GLU A 67 4.23 2.01 0.75
CA GLU A 67 4.15 2.94 -0.40
C GLU A 67 4.66 4.34 -0.01
N LYS A 68 4.30 4.85 1.17
CA LYS A 68 4.78 6.15 1.67
C LYS A 68 6.28 6.16 1.90
N LYS A 69 6.84 5.11 2.52
CA LYS A 69 8.28 5.01 2.76
C LYS A 69 9.05 4.92 1.44
N CYS A 70 8.55 4.13 0.48
CA CYS A 70 9.11 4.07 -0.87
C CYS A 70 9.17 5.45 -1.54
N ILE A 71 8.08 6.22 -1.54
CA ILE A 71 8.06 7.57 -2.13
C ILE A 71 9.15 8.49 -1.54
N LEU A 72 9.49 8.33 -0.25
CA LEU A 72 10.48 9.17 0.41
C LEU A 72 11.91 8.67 0.27
N LEU A 73 12.11 7.35 0.20
CA LEU A 73 13.43 6.72 0.37
C LEU A 73 13.96 6.04 -0.90
N GLU A 74 13.11 5.73 -1.88
CA GLU A 74 13.45 5.00 -3.13
C GLU A 74 14.65 5.63 -3.85
N GLU A 75 14.62 6.94 -4.06
CA GLU A 75 15.70 7.66 -4.77
C GLU A 75 17.02 7.73 -3.97
N THR A 76 16.95 7.56 -2.64
CA THR A 76 18.15 7.59 -1.77
C THR A 76 18.71 6.20 -1.51
N GLY A 77 17.89 5.15 -1.70
CA GLY A 77 18.21 3.76 -1.36
C GLY A 77 19.06 3.00 -2.36
N GLY A 78 19.38 3.60 -3.51
CA GLY A 78 20.09 2.90 -4.58
C GLY A 78 19.21 1.87 -5.30
N HIS A 79 19.84 1.01 -6.10
CA HIS A 79 19.12 0.08 -7.00
C HIS A 79 18.24 -0.93 -6.25
N ASP A 80 18.76 -1.51 -5.16
CA ASP A 80 18.09 -2.59 -4.42
C ASP A 80 16.76 -2.13 -3.79
N VAL A 81 16.79 -1.03 -3.04
CA VAL A 81 15.59 -0.42 -2.45
C VAL A 81 14.60 0.00 -3.55
N LYS A 82 15.11 0.49 -4.68
CA LYS A 82 14.27 0.89 -5.80
C LYS A 82 13.50 -0.28 -6.40
N GLU A 83 14.20 -1.38 -6.68
CA GLU A 83 13.61 -2.60 -7.22
C GLU A 83 12.56 -3.18 -6.26
N LYS A 84 12.91 -3.34 -4.98
CA LYS A 84 11.97 -3.81 -3.94
C LYS A 84 10.74 -2.91 -3.81
N CYS A 85 10.91 -1.59 -3.93
CA CYS A 85 9.79 -0.65 -3.92
C CYS A 85 8.88 -0.77 -5.15
N VAL A 86 9.40 -1.16 -6.31
CA VAL A 86 8.58 -1.47 -7.49
C VAL A 86 7.79 -2.75 -7.23
N GLU A 87 8.45 -3.83 -6.82
CA GLU A 87 7.80 -5.12 -6.54
C GLU A 87 6.70 -5.00 -5.49
N LEU A 88 6.98 -4.28 -4.40
CA LEU A 88 6.03 -4.01 -3.33
C LEU A 88 4.80 -3.26 -3.82
N ARG A 89 4.98 -2.24 -4.69
CA ARG A 89 3.85 -1.52 -5.28
C ARG A 89 3.01 -2.44 -6.16
N GLU A 90 3.64 -3.29 -6.97
CA GLU A 90 2.93 -4.25 -7.82
C GLU A 90 2.11 -5.25 -7.00
N LYS A 91 2.71 -5.85 -5.97
CA LYS A 91 2.03 -6.74 -5.03
C LYS A 91 0.87 -6.02 -4.32
N CYS A 92 1.08 -4.79 -3.85
CA CYS A 92 0.02 -3.99 -3.24
C CYS A 92 -1.14 -3.68 -4.21
N TYR A 93 -0.86 -3.40 -5.48
CA TYR A 93 -1.90 -3.21 -6.48
C TYR A 93 -2.66 -4.51 -6.77
N GLU A 94 -1.96 -5.64 -6.86
CA GLU A 94 -2.58 -6.96 -7.04
C GLU A 94 -3.53 -7.28 -5.89
N LEU A 95 -3.11 -7.09 -4.63
CA LEU A 95 -3.95 -7.31 -3.45
C LEU A 95 -5.22 -6.44 -3.48
N LYS A 96 -5.08 -5.15 -3.82
CA LYS A 96 -6.22 -4.23 -3.94
C LYS A 96 -7.19 -4.68 -5.03
N ARG A 97 -6.71 -5.11 -6.20
CA ARG A 97 -7.57 -5.61 -7.30
C ARG A 97 -8.26 -6.92 -6.94
N LYS A 98 -7.55 -7.87 -6.32
CA LYS A 98 -8.14 -9.13 -5.82
C LYS A 98 -9.27 -8.86 -4.83
N LYS A 99 -9.05 -7.96 -3.87
CA LYS A 99 -10.08 -7.56 -2.89
C LYS A 99 -11.33 -6.99 -3.56
N VAL A 100 -11.16 -6.10 -4.54
CA VAL A 100 -12.30 -5.55 -5.31
C VAL A 100 -13.03 -6.64 -6.09
N ALA A 101 -12.30 -7.55 -6.74
CA ALA A 101 -12.90 -8.68 -7.46
C ALA A 101 -13.71 -9.60 -6.53
N GLU A 102 -13.19 -9.91 -5.33
CA GLU A 102 -13.90 -10.68 -4.31
C GLU A 102 -15.18 -9.97 -3.84
N GLU A 103 -15.12 -8.67 -3.57
CA GLU A 103 -16.29 -7.88 -3.16
C GLU A 103 -17.38 -7.86 -4.25
N LEU A 104 -16.97 -7.73 -5.52
CA LEU A 104 -17.88 -7.81 -6.66
C LEU A 104 -18.54 -9.19 -6.75
N LEU A 105 -17.77 -10.27 -6.60
CA LEU A 105 -18.31 -11.63 -6.59
C LEU A 105 -19.25 -11.86 -5.40
N LEU A 106 -18.91 -11.38 -4.20
CA LEU A 106 -19.81 -11.47 -3.03
C LEU A 106 -21.14 -10.76 -3.29
N ARG A 107 -21.12 -9.59 -3.95
CA ARG A 107 -22.36 -8.88 -4.33
C ARG A 107 -23.14 -9.64 -5.41
N ALA A 108 -22.47 -10.15 -6.43
CA ALA A 108 -23.11 -10.89 -7.52
C ALA A 108 -23.73 -12.21 -7.05
N LEU A 109 -23.01 -12.95 -6.20
CA LEU A 109 -23.44 -14.23 -5.65
C LEU A 109 -24.45 -14.05 -4.51
N GLY A 110 -24.29 -13.04 -3.68
CA GLY A 110 -25.20 -12.74 -2.56
C GLY A 110 -25.32 -13.91 -1.59
N GLY A 111 -26.55 -14.24 -1.19
CA GLY A 111 -26.82 -15.34 -0.25
C GLY A 111 -26.44 -16.74 -0.77
N ASP A 112 -26.25 -16.90 -2.09
CA ASP A 112 -25.93 -18.19 -2.69
C ASP A 112 -24.52 -18.68 -2.35
N VAL A 113 -23.64 -17.78 -1.89
CA VAL A 113 -22.33 -18.11 -1.32
C VAL A 113 -22.44 -19.10 -0.16
N LYS A 114 -23.50 -19.01 0.66
CA LYS A 114 -23.68 -19.85 1.85
C LYS A 114 -24.47 -21.14 1.59
N ASN A 115 -25.28 -21.17 0.53
CA ASN A 115 -26.35 -22.16 0.35
C ASN A 115 -26.00 -23.31 -0.62
N GLY A 116 -24.72 -23.55 -0.90
CA GLY A 116 -24.27 -24.59 -1.84
C GLY A 116 -24.61 -24.32 -3.31
N LYS A 117 -25.29 -23.20 -3.61
CA LYS A 117 -25.66 -22.77 -4.96
C LYS A 117 -24.60 -21.89 -5.62
N CYS A 118 -23.54 -21.56 -4.90
CA CYS A 118 -22.47 -20.68 -5.35
C CYS A 118 -21.94 -21.08 -6.73
N LYS A 119 -21.61 -22.36 -6.94
CA LYS A 119 -21.09 -22.86 -8.23
C LYS A 119 -22.06 -22.65 -9.40
N GLY A 120 -23.33 -23.04 -9.22
CA GLY A 120 -24.34 -22.84 -10.26
C GLY A 120 -24.55 -21.36 -10.59
N LYS A 121 -24.39 -20.47 -9.60
CA LYS A 121 -24.46 -19.03 -9.85
C LYS A 121 -23.19 -18.49 -10.49
N MET A 122 -22.01 -19.01 -10.15
CA MET A 122 -20.74 -18.70 -10.83
C MET A 122 -20.87 -18.93 -12.33
N GLU A 123 -21.45 -20.05 -12.77
CA GLU A 123 -21.71 -20.34 -14.19
C GLU A 123 -22.52 -19.25 -14.91
N THR A 124 -23.42 -18.56 -14.19
CA THR A 124 -24.21 -17.46 -14.75
C THR A 124 -23.51 -16.12 -14.74
N VAL A 125 -22.70 -15.82 -13.71
CA VAL A 125 -22.07 -14.49 -13.55
C VAL A 125 -20.71 -14.40 -14.23
N CYS A 126 -19.96 -15.51 -14.26
CA CYS A 126 -18.61 -15.57 -14.80
C CYS A 126 -18.50 -15.24 -16.28
N PRO A 127 -19.42 -15.63 -17.19
CA PRO A 127 -19.33 -15.23 -18.60
C PRO A 127 -19.28 -13.72 -18.84
N VAL A 128 -19.81 -12.94 -17.88
CA VAL A 128 -19.77 -11.47 -17.90
C VAL A 128 -18.57 -10.97 -17.09
N LEU A 129 -18.47 -11.34 -15.81
CA LEU A 129 -17.48 -10.77 -14.89
C LEU A 129 -16.03 -11.14 -15.23
N SER A 130 -15.78 -12.31 -15.80
CA SER A 130 -14.41 -12.72 -16.15
C SER A 130 -13.75 -11.84 -17.20
N ARG A 131 -14.53 -11.02 -17.91
CA ARG A 131 -14.03 -10.10 -18.94
C ARG A 131 -13.59 -8.75 -18.37
N GLU A 132 -13.93 -8.47 -17.11
CA GLU A 132 -13.71 -7.16 -16.48
C GLU A 132 -12.32 -7.07 -15.84
N SER A 133 -11.73 -8.18 -15.39
CA SER A 133 -10.36 -8.21 -14.89
C SER A 133 -9.76 -9.62 -14.89
N ASP A 134 -8.43 -9.70 -14.87
CA ASP A 134 -7.71 -10.97 -14.76
C ASP A 134 -8.01 -11.68 -13.43
N GLU A 135 -8.16 -10.93 -12.32
CA GLU A 135 -8.53 -11.50 -11.02
C GLU A 135 -9.91 -12.18 -11.08
N LEU A 136 -10.90 -11.53 -11.72
CA LEU A 136 -12.23 -12.12 -11.91
C LEU A 136 -12.17 -13.34 -12.84
N MET A 137 -11.33 -13.31 -13.87
CA MET A 137 -11.08 -14.47 -14.71
C MET A 137 -10.52 -15.64 -13.89
N PHE A 138 -9.49 -15.41 -13.07
CA PHE A 138 -8.89 -16.45 -12.23
C PHE A 138 -9.89 -17.04 -11.25
N PHE A 139 -10.66 -16.21 -10.54
CA PHE A 139 -11.71 -16.69 -9.64
C PHE A 139 -12.79 -17.50 -10.37
N CYS A 140 -13.15 -17.11 -11.59
CA CYS A 140 -14.10 -17.84 -12.40
C CYS A 140 -13.57 -19.21 -12.87
N LEU A 141 -12.27 -19.30 -13.21
CA LEU A 141 -11.62 -20.55 -13.59
C LEU A 141 -11.60 -21.55 -12.43
N ASP A 142 -11.33 -21.09 -11.20
CA ASP A 142 -11.42 -21.89 -9.99
C ASP A 142 -12.69 -21.58 -9.19
N SER A 143 -13.85 -21.89 -9.80
CA SER A 143 -15.14 -21.64 -9.16
C SER A 143 -15.31 -22.37 -7.82
N ASP A 144 -14.75 -23.57 -7.68
CA ASP A 144 -14.89 -24.38 -6.46
C ASP A 144 -14.07 -23.78 -5.31
N GLY A 145 -12.80 -23.45 -5.54
CA GLY A 145 -11.94 -22.80 -4.55
C GLY A 145 -12.48 -21.42 -4.16
N THR A 146 -12.84 -20.62 -5.17
CA THR A 146 -13.44 -19.29 -4.96
C THR A 146 -14.68 -19.35 -4.08
N CYS A 147 -15.62 -20.26 -4.36
CA CYS A 147 -16.82 -20.41 -3.54
C CYS A 147 -16.52 -20.77 -2.08
N GLN A 148 -15.50 -21.58 -1.81
CA GLN A 148 -15.08 -21.93 -0.45
C GLN A 148 -14.46 -20.73 0.28
N GLU A 149 -13.60 -19.97 -0.39
CA GLU A 149 -12.96 -18.79 0.19
C GLU A 149 -13.98 -17.67 0.47
N LEU A 150 -14.86 -17.38 -0.50
CA LEU A 150 -15.91 -16.38 -0.32
C LEU A 150 -16.88 -16.76 0.80
N LYS A 151 -17.15 -18.06 0.99
CA LYS A 151 -17.95 -18.53 2.12
C LYS A 151 -17.28 -18.23 3.46
N LYS A 152 -15.99 -18.55 3.61
CA LYS A 152 -15.22 -18.25 4.83
C LYS A 152 -15.21 -16.74 5.12
N LYS A 153 -14.88 -15.92 4.11
CA LYS A 153 -14.89 -14.45 4.23
C LYS A 153 -16.27 -13.90 4.62
N SER A 154 -17.34 -14.42 4.00
CA SER A 154 -18.71 -14.02 4.34
C SER A 154 -19.07 -14.35 5.79
N GLU A 155 -18.64 -15.50 6.30
CA GLU A 155 -18.83 -15.89 7.71
C GLU A 155 -18.05 -15.00 8.67
N GLU A 156 -16.79 -14.70 8.37
CA GLU A 156 -15.94 -13.79 9.17
C GLU A 156 -16.50 -12.38 9.23
N VAL A 157 -16.90 -11.81 8.09
CA VAL A 157 -17.51 -10.48 8.04
C VAL A 157 -18.81 -10.45 8.84
N CYS A 158 -19.69 -11.45 8.69
CA CYS A 158 -20.92 -11.52 9.47
C CYS A 158 -20.64 -11.59 10.98
N LYS A 159 -19.69 -12.42 11.43
CA LYS A 159 -19.28 -12.50 12.85
C LYS A 159 -18.78 -11.15 13.35
N SER A 160 -17.91 -10.49 12.59
CA SER A 160 -17.35 -9.18 12.96
C SER A 160 -18.41 -8.07 13.07
N LEU A 161 -19.47 -8.14 12.27
CA LEU A 161 -20.58 -7.20 12.32
C LEU A 161 -21.49 -7.48 13.50
N GLN A 162 -21.76 -8.75 13.80
CA GLN A 162 -22.55 -9.15 14.97
C GLN A 162 -21.93 -8.60 16.25
N THR A 163 -20.62 -8.77 16.45
CA THR A 163 -19.91 -8.26 17.63
C THR A 163 -19.85 -6.73 17.75
N LYS A 164 -20.18 -5.98 16.69
CA LYS A 164 -20.22 -4.52 16.69
C LYS A 164 -21.64 -3.97 16.90
N LEU A 165 -22.65 -4.82 16.74
CA LEU A 165 -24.06 -4.48 16.91
C LEU A 165 -24.57 -4.85 18.32
N ASP A 166 -23.85 -5.71 19.04
CA ASP A 166 -24.01 -6.00 20.46
C ASP A 166 -23.34 -4.93 21.35
#